data_AF-A0A6L3FQ98-F1
#
_entry.id   AF-A0A6L3FQ98-F1
#
_cell.length_a   1.000
_cell.length_b   1.000
_cell.length_c   1.000
_cell.angle_alpha   90.00
_cell.angle_beta   90.00
_cell.angle_gamma   90.00
#
_symmetry.space_group_name_H-M   'P 1'
#
loop_
_entity.id
_entity.type
_entity.pdbx_description
1 polymer ?
#
loop_
_entity_poly.entity_id
_entity_poly.type
_entity_poly.pdbx_seq_one_letter_code
_entity_poly.pdbx_strand_id
1 'polypeptide(L)'
;PVPFNPPSFTIKYDPSKANKRTITQLSCGFWWVELGSDLDIVDVTEENRHKLLGYLYGAWDYVKNSGKFPEAANLVLDWVGSVPGRRESRRFMGDYILNENDLTKFTHFDDAIAYGGGWSLDEHCPGGILNDKEPASYFHQRFEKMFEIPYRCIYSKNIDNLMFAGRNVSVTHIALSATRLIAICGLVGQAAGTAAAMCMEYKTSPRGVYKKHIPELQERLLRDDCYIPNRPANDGADLARKAKIEASSTTSGNVALLTDGYSRDEVNRIHHWQSDGLNPDLILSWDKPVSLSSVEIKCDS
;
A
#
# COMPACT_ATOMS: atom_id res chain seq x y z
N PRO A 1 -3.92 32.42 22.54
CA PRO A 1 -3.33 32.32 21.18
C PRO A 1 -1.82 32.06 21.25
N VAL A 2 -1.35 31.05 20.54
CA VAL A 2 0.09 30.80 20.39
C VAL A 2 0.56 31.49 19.10
N PRO A 3 1.39 32.55 19.18
CA PRO A 3 1.88 33.23 17.98
C PRO A 3 2.82 32.31 17.19
N PHE A 4 2.86 32.49 15.87
CA PHE A 4 3.81 31.80 15.00
C PHE A 4 4.68 32.84 14.28
N ASN A 5 5.99 32.77 14.52
CA ASN A 5 6.98 33.58 13.83
C ASN A 5 7.67 32.70 12.79
N PRO A 6 7.42 32.91 11.48
CA PRO A 6 8.00 32.08 10.44
C PRO A 6 9.53 32.17 10.43
N PRO A 7 10.25 31.08 10.15
CA PRO A 7 11.69 31.12 9.91
C PRO A 7 12.06 32.08 8.77
N SER A 8 13.28 32.64 8.80
CA SER A 8 13.73 33.65 7.81
C SER A 8 13.75 33.16 6.36
N PHE A 9 13.84 31.85 6.13
CA PHE A 9 13.83 31.22 4.80
C PHE A 9 12.42 30.87 4.30
N THR A 10 11.37 31.29 5.01
CA THR A 10 9.97 31.02 4.64
C THR A 10 9.63 31.65 3.30
N ILE A 11 9.01 30.87 2.41
CA ILE A 11 8.52 31.35 1.11
C ILE A 11 7.03 31.59 1.24
N LYS A 12 6.59 32.84 1.10
CA LYS A 12 5.18 33.21 1.28
C LYS A 12 4.26 32.42 0.36
N TYR A 13 3.22 31.83 0.95
CA TYR A 13 2.14 31.19 0.22
C TYR A 13 1.15 32.22 -0.31
N ASP A 14 0.87 32.18 -1.61
CA ASP A 14 -0.09 33.06 -2.26
C ASP A 14 -1.34 32.27 -2.66
N PRO A 15 -2.45 32.38 -1.89
CA PRO A 15 -3.68 31.65 -2.17
C PRO A 15 -4.36 32.09 -3.48
N SER A 16 -4.02 33.26 -4.04
CA SER A 16 -4.61 33.72 -5.30
C SER A 16 -4.11 32.92 -6.51
N LYS A 17 -2.96 32.26 -6.37
CA LYS A 17 -2.33 31.41 -7.40
C LYS A 17 -2.60 29.92 -7.17
N ALA A 18 -3.42 29.60 -6.18
CA ALA A 18 -3.64 28.24 -5.72
C ALA A 18 -4.66 27.49 -6.56
N ASN A 19 -4.27 26.94 -7.72
CA ASN A 19 -5.15 26.06 -8.49
C ASN A 19 -5.34 24.72 -7.76
N LYS A 20 -6.55 24.50 -7.18
CA LYS A 20 -6.91 23.32 -6.36
C LYS A 20 -5.92 23.00 -5.21
N ARG A 21 -5.24 24.03 -4.69
CA ARG A 21 -4.32 23.94 -3.54
C ARG A 21 -4.97 24.59 -2.32
N THR A 22 -6.13 24.08 -1.92
CA THR A 22 -6.88 24.65 -0.80
C THR A 22 -6.44 24.04 0.52
N ILE A 23 -6.47 24.84 1.59
CA ILE A 23 -6.26 24.37 2.95
C ILE A 23 -7.61 23.90 3.48
N THR A 24 -7.81 22.58 3.50
CA THR A 24 -9.08 21.95 3.89
C THR A 24 -9.06 21.37 5.31
N GLN A 25 -7.87 21.17 5.87
CA GLN A 25 -7.66 20.62 7.20
C GLN A 25 -6.44 21.27 7.85
N LEU A 26 -6.43 21.36 9.17
CA LEU A 26 -5.32 21.92 9.95
C LEU A 26 -4.50 20.85 10.69
N SER A 27 -4.92 19.59 10.57
CA SER A 27 -4.21 18.40 11.05
C SER A 27 -3.54 17.68 9.88
N CYS A 28 -2.45 16.97 10.16
CA CYS A 28 -1.78 16.05 9.21
C CYS A 28 -1.15 16.69 7.95
N GLY A 29 -0.95 18.01 7.94
CA GLY A 29 -0.24 18.71 6.86
C GLY A 29 -1.03 18.87 5.56
N PHE A 30 -0.36 19.32 4.50
CA PHE A 30 -0.96 19.65 3.21
C PHE A 30 -0.33 18.83 2.08
N TRP A 31 -1.14 17.96 1.46
CA TRP A 31 -0.69 17.03 0.43
C TRP A 31 -0.18 17.69 -0.85
N TRP A 32 -0.56 18.93 -1.11
CA TRP A 32 -0.18 19.67 -2.32
C TRP A 32 1.08 20.53 -2.16
N VAL A 33 1.66 20.59 -0.94
CA VAL A 33 2.95 21.22 -0.71
C VAL A 33 4.03 20.24 -1.18
N GLU A 34 4.26 20.29 -2.49
CA GLU A 34 5.18 19.40 -3.19
C GLU A 34 6.01 20.23 -4.17
N LEU A 35 7.23 19.76 -4.45
CA LEU A 35 8.10 20.34 -5.47
C LEU A 35 8.43 19.25 -6.48
N GLY A 36 8.31 19.59 -7.75
CA GLY A 36 9.03 18.85 -8.78
C GLY A 36 10.35 19.50 -9.12
N SER A 37 11.13 18.80 -9.93
CA SER A 37 12.46 19.21 -10.34
C SER A 37 12.73 18.71 -11.76
N ASP A 38 13.25 19.58 -12.61
CA ASP A 38 13.76 19.21 -13.93
C ASP A 38 15.18 18.61 -13.85
N LEU A 39 15.76 18.59 -12.64
CA LEU A 39 17.09 18.06 -12.35
C LEU A 39 16.99 16.69 -11.67
N ASP A 40 18.12 15.97 -11.58
CA ASP A 40 18.17 14.72 -10.82
C ASP A 40 17.89 15.00 -9.34
N ILE A 41 16.69 14.64 -8.89
CA ILE A 41 16.21 14.85 -7.52
C ILE A 41 17.11 14.22 -6.44
N VAL A 42 18.01 13.29 -6.80
CA VAL A 42 19.01 12.73 -5.89
C VAL A 42 20.18 13.70 -5.73
N ASP A 43 20.60 14.36 -6.80
CA ASP A 43 21.72 15.30 -6.79
C ASP A 43 21.32 16.60 -6.07
N VAL A 44 20.18 17.17 -6.43
CA VAL A 44 19.66 18.43 -5.84
C VAL A 44 18.81 18.22 -4.58
N THR A 45 19.08 17.15 -3.83
CA THR A 45 18.30 16.76 -2.65
C THR A 45 18.15 17.88 -1.63
N GLU A 46 19.27 18.50 -1.24
CA GLU A 46 19.30 19.49 -0.15
C GLU A 46 18.63 20.80 -0.56
N GLU A 47 18.80 21.23 -1.80
CA GLU A 47 18.14 22.41 -2.36
C GLU A 47 16.63 22.23 -2.38
N ASN A 48 16.16 21.10 -2.91
CA ASN A 48 14.74 20.77 -2.95
C ASN A 48 14.16 20.65 -1.53
N ARG A 49 14.89 20.04 -0.60
CA ARG A 49 14.48 19.94 0.81
C ARG A 49 14.31 21.32 1.44
N HIS A 50 15.30 22.19 1.31
CA HIS A 50 15.26 23.53 1.91
C HIS A 50 14.13 24.38 1.30
N LYS A 51 13.97 24.32 -0.03
CA LYS A 51 12.89 25.01 -0.73
C LYS A 51 11.51 24.48 -0.32
N LEU A 52 11.36 23.16 -0.16
CA LEU A 52 10.09 22.56 0.26
C LEU A 52 9.72 22.99 1.68
N LEU A 53 10.69 23.03 2.60
CA LEU A 53 10.48 23.54 3.95
C LEU A 53 10.06 25.02 3.92
N GLY A 54 10.67 25.84 3.08
CA GLY A 54 10.27 27.23 2.87
C GLY A 54 8.79 27.37 2.50
N TYR A 55 8.31 26.55 1.55
CA TYR A 55 6.89 26.52 1.17
C TYR A 55 5.96 25.96 2.25
N LEU A 56 6.39 24.92 2.98
CA LEU A 56 5.62 24.34 4.08
C LEU A 56 5.41 25.36 5.20
N TYR A 57 6.48 26.05 5.63
CA TYR A 57 6.36 27.13 6.60
C TYR A 57 5.55 28.30 6.05
N GLY A 58 5.60 28.55 4.74
CA GLY A 58 4.78 29.57 4.09
C GLY A 58 3.28 29.29 4.14
N ALA A 59 2.90 28.03 3.89
CA ALA A 59 1.52 27.59 4.02
C ALA A 59 1.04 27.69 5.48
N TRP A 60 1.88 27.30 6.45
CA TRP A 60 1.55 27.43 7.86
C TRP A 60 1.52 28.88 8.36
N ASP A 61 2.42 29.74 7.86
CA ASP A 61 2.40 31.19 8.11
C ASP A 61 1.08 31.80 7.65
N TYR A 62 0.62 31.44 6.44
CA TYR A 62 -0.69 31.86 5.94
C TYR A 62 -1.82 31.40 6.87
N VAL A 63 -1.80 30.16 7.36
CA VAL A 63 -2.79 29.67 8.33
C VAL A 63 -2.79 30.51 9.61
N LYS A 64 -1.62 30.74 10.21
CA LYS A 64 -1.49 31.39 11.52
C LYS A 64 -1.70 32.90 11.49
N ASN A 65 -1.27 33.57 10.41
CA ASN A 65 -1.09 35.01 10.40
C ASN A 65 -1.98 35.76 9.39
N SER A 66 -2.72 35.06 8.51
CA SER A 66 -3.63 35.72 7.55
C SER A 66 -4.95 36.24 8.14
N GLY A 67 -5.31 35.79 9.36
CA GLY A 67 -6.62 36.03 9.95
C GLY A 67 -7.78 35.24 9.33
N LYS A 68 -7.50 34.33 8.38
CA LYS A 68 -8.52 33.50 7.70
C LYS A 68 -8.89 32.21 8.44
N PHE A 69 -8.05 31.76 9.37
CA PHE A 69 -8.23 30.51 10.13
C PHE A 69 -8.21 30.80 11.64
N PRO A 70 -9.25 31.43 12.20
CA PRO A 70 -9.29 31.76 13.64
C PRO A 70 -9.14 30.53 14.55
N GLU A 71 -9.60 29.36 14.11
CA GLU A 71 -9.44 28.08 14.79
C GLU A 71 -7.97 27.66 14.96
N ALA A 72 -7.06 28.17 14.12
CA ALA A 72 -5.63 27.90 14.24
C ALA A 72 -4.95 28.72 15.35
N ALA A 73 -5.66 29.64 16.01
CA ALA A 73 -5.08 30.56 16.99
C ALA A 73 -4.35 29.85 18.15
N ASN A 74 -4.87 28.70 18.58
CA ASN A 74 -4.29 27.89 19.67
C ASN A 74 -3.53 26.65 19.19
N LEU A 75 -3.38 26.47 17.87
CA LEU A 75 -2.59 25.38 17.32
C LEU A 75 -1.10 25.73 17.31
N VAL A 76 -0.28 24.71 17.58
CA VAL A 76 1.18 24.77 17.51
C VAL A 76 1.63 23.79 16.44
N LEU A 77 2.60 24.20 15.61
CA LEU A 77 3.29 23.29 14.72
C LEU A 77 4.26 22.46 15.57
N ASP A 78 3.86 21.22 15.85
CA ASP A 78 4.58 20.31 16.74
C ASP A 78 5.88 19.79 16.09
N TRP A 79 5.77 19.25 14.88
CA TRP A 79 6.90 18.65 14.18
C TRP A 79 6.81 18.82 12.66
N VAL A 80 7.98 18.98 12.04
CA VAL A 80 8.15 18.95 10.60
C VAL A 80 9.25 17.94 10.27
N GLY A 81 8.94 17.01 9.37
CA GLY A 81 9.91 16.03 8.89
C GLY A 81 11.12 16.69 8.26
N SER A 82 12.31 16.32 8.76
CA SER A 82 13.58 16.84 8.22
C SER A 82 13.89 16.30 6.84
N VAL A 83 13.43 15.09 6.50
CA VAL A 83 13.61 14.44 5.19
C VAL A 83 12.32 14.53 4.39
N PRO A 84 12.34 15.12 3.18
CA PRO A 84 11.15 15.25 2.36
C PRO A 84 10.76 13.87 1.79
N GLY A 85 9.47 13.56 1.83
CA GLY A 85 8.94 12.33 1.25
C GLY A 85 9.12 12.34 -0.27
N ARG A 86 9.88 11.38 -0.81
CA ARG A 86 10.02 11.20 -2.27
C ARG A 86 8.95 10.28 -2.81
N ARG A 87 8.11 10.85 -3.67
CA ARG A 87 7.01 10.13 -4.32
C ARG A 87 7.48 9.15 -5.40
N GLU A 88 8.54 9.50 -6.09
CA GLU A 88 9.13 8.71 -7.17
C GLU A 88 10.64 8.94 -7.21
N SER A 89 11.38 7.92 -7.65
CA SER A 89 12.80 8.01 -7.96
C SER A 89 13.18 6.84 -8.88
N ARG A 90 14.46 6.46 -8.88
CA ARG A 90 14.98 5.31 -9.62
C ARG A 90 14.22 4.03 -9.22
N ARG A 91 13.76 3.31 -10.24
CA ARG A 91 13.16 1.97 -10.12
C ARG A 91 14.10 0.94 -10.72
N PHE A 92 14.01 -0.29 -10.21
CA PHE A 92 14.71 -1.42 -10.79
C PHE A 92 13.83 -2.13 -11.82
N MET A 93 14.47 -2.74 -12.81
CA MET A 93 13.79 -3.57 -13.81
C MET A 93 13.86 -5.03 -13.37
N GLY A 94 12.69 -5.63 -13.18
CA GLY A 94 12.54 -7.07 -13.02
C GLY A 94 12.22 -7.76 -14.33
N ASP A 95 11.88 -9.04 -14.24
CA ASP A 95 11.44 -9.82 -15.41
C ASP A 95 10.10 -9.36 -15.96
N TYR A 96 9.32 -8.66 -15.13
CA TYR A 96 8.05 -8.05 -15.51
C TYR A 96 8.05 -6.57 -15.09
N ILE A 97 7.50 -5.71 -15.95
CA ILE A 97 7.25 -4.29 -15.64
C ILE A 97 5.73 -4.14 -15.60
N LEU A 98 5.17 -4.06 -14.39
CA LEU A 98 3.73 -3.89 -14.20
C LEU A 98 3.32 -2.50 -14.68
N ASN A 99 2.31 -2.44 -15.53
CA ASN A 99 1.88 -1.20 -16.17
C ASN A 99 0.41 -0.89 -15.85
N GLU A 100 -0.02 0.32 -16.18
CA GLU A 100 -1.36 0.83 -15.92
C GLU A 100 -2.47 0.01 -16.62
N ASN A 101 -2.21 -0.62 -17.76
CA ASN A 101 -3.20 -1.50 -18.39
C ASN A 101 -3.44 -2.75 -17.54
N ASP A 102 -2.40 -3.28 -16.89
CA ASP A 102 -2.54 -4.45 -16.01
C ASP A 102 -3.41 -4.11 -14.81
N LEU A 103 -3.20 -2.91 -14.23
CA LEU A 103 -3.98 -2.43 -13.09
C LEU A 103 -5.45 -2.19 -13.46
N THR A 104 -5.69 -1.56 -14.61
CA THR A 104 -7.02 -1.11 -15.03
C THR A 104 -7.86 -2.22 -15.66
N LYS A 105 -7.22 -3.26 -16.22
CA LYS A 105 -7.87 -4.48 -16.71
C LYS A 105 -7.98 -5.57 -15.66
N PHE A 106 -7.45 -5.36 -14.45
CA PHE A 106 -7.40 -6.34 -13.38
C PHE A 106 -6.76 -7.65 -13.85
N THR A 107 -5.61 -7.55 -14.51
CA THR A 107 -4.89 -8.71 -15.04
C THR A 107 -4.52 -9.66 -13.89
N HIS A 108 -4.89 -10.94 -14.07
CA HIS A 108 -4.53 -12.00 -13.14
C HIS A 108 -3.11 -12.49 -13.41
N PHE A 109 -2.38 -12.78 -12.33
CA PHE A 109 -1.02 -13.31 -12.35
C PHE A 109 -0.93 -14.55 -11.45
N ASP A 110 -0.52 -15.68 -12.03
CA ASP A 110 -0.23 -16.91 -11.27
C ASP A 110 0.84 -16.68 -10.19
N ASP A 111 1.71 -15.70 -10.38
CA ASP A 111 2.76 -15.29 -9.46
C ASP A 111 2.41 -14.06 -8.60
N ALA A 112 1.13 -13.75 -8.40
CA ALA A 112 0.69 -12.66 -7.51
C ALA A 112 1.20 -12.85 -6.07
N ILE A 113 1.75 -11.79 -5.48
CA ILE A 113 2.26 -11.79 -4.09
C ILE A 113 1.74 -10.63 -3.25
N ALA A 114 1.07 -9.67 -3.87
CA ALA A 114 0.45 -8.52 -3.22
C ALA A 114 -0.67 -7.99 -4.10
N TYR A 115 -1.43 -7.05 -3.56
CA TYR A 115 -2.55 -6.43 -4.26
C TYR A 115 -2.65 -4.94 -3.92
N GLY A 116 -3.43 -4.24 -4.73
CA GLY A 116 -3.83 -2.86 -4.49
C GLY A 116 -5.24 -2.59 -5.01
N GLY A 117 -5.62 -1.33 -5.14
CA GLY A 117 -6.95 -0.92 -5.63
C GLY A 117 -7.72 -0.01 -4.67
N GLY A 118 -7.22 0.18 -3.44
CA GLY A 118 -7.82 1.11 -2.47
C GLY A 118 -7.59 2.59 -2.75
N TRP A 119 -6.75 2.94 -3.73
CA TRP A 119 -6.49 4.31 -4.17
C TRP A 119 -6.48 4.39 -5.69
N SER A 120 -6.93 5.52 -6.22
CA SER A 120 -6.90 5.81 -7.66
C SER A 120 -5.49 5.99 -8.21
N LEU A 121 -5.36 5.90 -9.54
CA LEU A 121 -4.17 6.40 -10.24
C LEU A 121 -4.03 7.91 -10.04
N ASP A 122 -3.14 8.31 -9.12
CA ASP A 122 -2.90 9.69 -8.71
C ASP A 122 -1.60 10.25 -9.33
N GLU A 123 -1.73 10.93 -10.45
CA GLU A 123 -0.60 11.62 -11.07
C GLU A 123 -0.43 13.00 -10.44
N HIS A 124 0.80 13.36 -10.09
CA HIS A 124 1.11 14.66 -9.50
C HIS A 124 1.64 15.61 -10.57
N CYS A 125 1.26 16.88 -10.47
CA CYS A 125 1.76 17.90 -11.39
C CYS A 125 3.29 17.97 -11.30
N PRO A 126 4.02 17.80 -12.42
CA PRO A 126 5.48 17.85 -12.44
C PRO A 126 6.05 19.17 -11.92
N GLY A 127 5.31 20.28 -12.00
CA GLY A 127 5.76 21.57 -11.46
C GLY A 127 5.49 21.75 -9.95
N GLY A 128 4.78 20.82 -9.30
CA GLY A 128 4.42 20.92 -7.89
C GLY A 128 3.75 22.26 -7.54
N ILE A 129 4.13 22.87 -6.41
CA ILE A 129 3.63 24.18 -5.97
C ILE A 129 4.09 25.36 -6.86
N LEU A 130 5.06 25.15 -7.74
CA LEU A 130 5.56 26.19 -8.66
C LEU A 130 4.68 26.36 -9.91
N ASN A 131 3.83 25.39 -10.21
CA ASN A 131 2.89 25.45 -11.34
C ASN A 131 1.50 25.90 -10.86
N ASP A 132 1.21 27.18 -11.03
CA ASP A 132 -0.07 27.81 -10.69
C ASP A 132 -1.18 27.57 -11.73
N LYS A 133 -0.83 27.03 -12.91
CA LYS A 133 -1.77 26.79 -14.02
C LYS A 133 -2.48 25.45 -13.89
N GLU A 134 -1.83 24.46 -13.29
CA GLU A 134 -2.36 23.10 -13.15
C GLU A 134 -2.76 22.79 -11.70
N PRO A 135 -3.75 21.88 -11.50
CA PRO A 135 -4.04 21.35 -10.17
C PRO A 135 -2.84 20.56 -9.62
N ALA A 136 -2.79 20.38 -8.30
CA ALA A 136 -1.71 19.62 -7.67
C ALA A 136 -1.65 18.15 -8.13
N SER A 137 -2.80 17.53 -8.38
CA SER A 137 -2.90 16.13 -8.79
C SER A 137 -4.06 15.88 -9.76
N TYR A 138 -3.89 14.88 -10.61
CA TYR A 138 -4.88 14.31 -11.51
C TYR A 138 -5.24 12.91 -11.04
N PHE A 139 -6.53 12.60 -11.01
CA PHE A 139 -7.04 11.29 -10.61
C PHE A 139 -7.64 10.61 -11.84
N HIS A 140 -6.88 9.71 -12.44
CA HIS A 140 -7.19 9.17 -13.78
C HIS A 140 -8.20 8.03 -13.73
N GLN A 141 -8.12 7.18 -12.72
CA GLN A 141 -9.00 6.03 -12.58
C GLN A 141 -9.15 5.61 -11.13
N ARG A 142 -10.39 5.39 -10.69
CA ARG A 142 -10.70 4.63 -9.47
C ARG A 142 -10.88 3.17 -9.85
N PHE A 143 -10.35 2.28 -9.03
CA PHE A 143 -10.45 0.85 -9.27
C PHE A 143 -11.75 0.31 -8.69
N GLU A 144 -12.47 -0.50 -9.49
CA GLU A 144 -13.68 -1.19 -9.07
C GLU A 144 -13.39 -2.50 -8.33
N LYS A 145 -12.18 -3.04 -8.51
CA LYS A 145 -11.69 -4.28 -7.92
C LYS A 145 -10.24 -4.13 -7.50
N MET A 146 -9.72 -5.12 -6.78
CA MET A 146 -8.31 -5.17 -6.46
C MET A 146 -7.50 -5.59 -7.70
N PHE A 147 -6.34 -4.97 -7.89
CA PHE A 147 -5.35 -5.42 -8.87
C PHE A 147 -4.26 -6.23 -8.18
N GLU A 148 -3.58 -7.09 -8.92
CA GLU A 148 -2.51 -7.95 -8.43
C GLU A 148 -1.12 -7.38 -8.75
N ILE A 149 -0.13 -7.71 -7.91
CA ILE A 149 1.28 -7.39 -8.13
C ILE A 149 2.06 -8.71 -8.20
N PRO A 150 2.65 -9.05 -9.38
CA PRO A 150 3.37 -10.30 -9.55
C PRO A 150 4.78 -10.27 -8.93
N TYR A 151 5.25 -11.44 -8.49
CA TYR A 151 6.58 -11.64 -7.91
C TYR A 151 7.72 -11.25 -8.85
N ARG A 152 7.54 -11.40 -10.17
CA ARG A 152 8.50 -10.92 -11.18
C ARG A 152 8.80 -9.42 -11.12
N CYS A 153 7.98 -8.63 -10.43
CA CYS A 153 8.20 -7.21 -10.20
C CYS A 153 9.17 -6.88 -9.07
N ILE A 154 9.66 -7.86 -8.31
CA ILE A 154 10.37 -7.61 -7.03
C ILE A 154 11.80 -8.20 -6.99
N TYR A 155 12.31 -8.67 -8.12
CA TYR A 155 13.71 -9.10 -8.25
C TYR A 155 14.34 -8.63 -9.56
N SER A 156 15.67 -8.55 -9.59
CA SER A 156 16.40 -7.98 -10.71
C SER A 156 16.40 -8.87 -11.97
N LYS A 157 16.23 -8.22 -13.12
CA LYS A 157 16.34 -8.86 -14.43
C LYS A 157 17.76 -9.39 -14.72
N ASN A 158 18.80 -8.75 -14.17
CA ASN A 158 20.19 -9.01 -14.56
C ASN A 158 21.19 -9.16 -13.39
N ILE A 159 20.75 -9.08 -12.14
CA ILE A 159 21.58 -9.34 -10.96
C ILE A 159 20.92 -10.48 -10.17
N ASP A 160 21.53 -11.66 -10.20
CA ASP A 160 20.89 -12.89 -9.74
C ASP A 160 20.57 -12.96 -8.24
N ASN A 161 21.20 -12.13 -7.42
CA ASN A 161 21.00 -12.10 -5.96
C ASN A 161 20.39 -10.79 -5.46
N LEU A 162 19.76 -10.00 -6.34
CA LEU A 162 19.16 -8.72 -5.98
C LEU A 162 17.63 -8.79 -6.00
N MET A 163 17.03 -8.53 -4.84
CA MET A 163 15.60 -8.25 -4.68
C MET A 163 15.37 -6.80 -4.29
N PHE A 164 14.17 -6.30 -4.53
CA PHE A 164 13.78 -4.94 -4.17
C PHE A 164 12.30 -4.91 -3.80
N ALA A 165 11.96 -4.04 -2.84
CA ALA A 165 10.62 -3.93 -2.29
C ALA A 165 10.27 -2.46 -2.00
N GLY A 166 8.99 -2.13 -2.15
CA GLY A 166 8.47 -0.79 -1.94
C GLY A 166 8.44 0.05 -3.22
N ARG A 167 8.85 1.32 -3.17
CA ARG A 167 8.67 2.28 -4.28
C ARG A 167 9.65 2.10 -5.45
N ASN A 168 10.63 1.23 -5.30
CA ASN A 168 11.68 0.96 -6.29
C ASN A 168 11.40 -0.29 -7.15
N VAL A 169 10.20 -0.89 -7.00
CA VAL A 169 9.77 -2.08 -7.75
C VAL A 169 9.60 -1.81 -9.24
N SER A 170 9.53 -2.89 -10.01
CA SER A 170 9.49 -2.87 -11.47
C SER A 170 8.10 -2.55 -11.99
N VAL A 171 7.81 -1.26 -12.12
CA VAL A 171 6.52 -0.69 -12.57
C VAL A 171 6.73 0.49 -13.52
N THR A 172 5.73 0.82 -14.34
CA THR A 172 5.69 2.08 -15.11
C THR A 172 5.48 3.28 -14.18
N HIS A 173 5.74 4.50 -14.70
CA HIS A 173 5.50 5.75 -13.96
C HIS A 173 4.05 5.84 -13.46
N ILE A 174 3.08 5.57 -14.35
CA ILE A 174 1.66 5.62 -14.01
C ILE A 174 1.28 4.51 -13.04
N ALA A 175 1.73 3.27 -13.25
CA ALA A 175 1.45 2.18 -12.32
C ALA A 175 2.02 2.44 -10.92
N LEU A 176 3.18 3.11 -10.81
CA LEU A 176 3.76 3.48 -9.51
C LEU A 176 2.80 4.33 -8.67
N SER A 177 2.00 5.21 -9.29
CA SER A 177 1.06 6.07 -8.57
C SER A 177 0.16 5.27 -7.62
N ALA A 178 -0.35 4.12 -8.07
CA ALA A 178 -1.19 3.22 -7.29
C ALA A 178 -0.43 2.17 -6.47
N THR A 179 0.76 1.70 -6.90
CA THR A 179 1.48 0.64 -6.17
C THR A 179 2.37 1.14 -5.03
N ARG A 180 2.75 2.43 -5.02
CA ARG A 180 3.64 3.04 -4.01
C ARG A 180 3.01 3.33 -2.65
N LEU A 181 1.72 3.04 -2.47
CA LEU A 181 1.04 3.22 -1.19
C LEU A 181 1.75 2.42 -0.11
N ILE A 182 1.84 2.96 1.11
CA ILE A 182 2.65 2.37 2.18
C ILE A 182 2.18 0.97 2.56
N ALA A 183 0.87 0.73 2.59
CA ALA A 183 0.31 -0.60 2.85
C ALA A 183 0.76 -1.62 1.80
N ILE A 184 0.70 -1.25 0.51
CA ILE A 184 1.15 -2.10 -0.60
C ILE A 184 2.66 -2.33 -0.54
N CYS A 185 3.45 -1.30 -0.22
CA CYS A 185 4.88 -1.44 0.02
C CYS A 185 5.17 -2.42 1.16
N GLY A 186 4.34 -2.44 2.20
CA GLY A 186 4.40 -3.41 3.30
C GLY A 186 4.16 -4.84 2.81
N LEU A 187 3.08 -5.07 2.04
CA LEU A 187 2.77 -6.39 1.45
C LEU A 187 3.92 -6.90 0.58
N VAL A 188 4.44 -6.04 -0.31
CA VAL A 188 5.59 -6.38 -1.15
C VAL A 188 6.85 -6.64 -0.32
N GLY A 189 7.05 -5.89 0.76
CA GLY A 189 8.15 -6.10 1.71
C GLY A 189 8.07 -7.47 2.40
N GLN A 190 6.89 -7.87 2.86
CA GLN A 190 6.65 -9.19 3.42
C GLN A 190 6.96 -10.28 2.39
N ALA A 191 6.42 -10.18 1.17
CA ALA A 191 6.70 -11.11 0.08
C ALA A 191 8.19 -11.23 -0.25
N ALA A 192 8.91 -10.10 -0.31
CA ALA A 192 10.34 -10.08 -0.55
C ALA A 192 11.13 -10.76 0.58
N GLY A 193 10.77 -10.50 1.84
CA GLY A 193 11.40 -11.12 3.01
C GLY A 193 11.20 -12.63 3.05
N THR A 194 9.96 -13.09 2.85
CA THR A 194 9.62 -14.53 2.82
C THR A 194 10.36 -15.23 1.68
N ALA A 195 10.38 -14.64 0.49
CA ALA A 195 11.10 -15.21 -0.64
C ALA A 195 12.62 -15.22 -0.45
N ALA A 196 13.19 -14.21 0.21
CA ALA A 196 14.62 -14.19 0.53
C ALA A 196 14.99 -15.32 1.51
N ALA A 197 14.13 -15.61 2.50
CA ALA A 197 14.31 -16.77 3.38
C ALA A 197 14.26 -18.09 2.58
N MET A 198 13.31 -18.22 1.66
CA MET A 198 13.21 -19.39 0.77
C MET A 198 14.42 -19.55 -0.16
N CYS A 199 15.02 -18.44 -0.63
CA CYS A 199 16.26 -18.48 -1.40
C CYS A 199 17.38 -19.18 -0.62
N MET A 200 17.50 -18.90 0.67
CA MET A 200 18.49 -19.52 1.55
C MET A 200 18.17 -21.00 1.82
N GLU A 201 16.91 -21.31 2.12
CA GLU A 201 16.42 -22.65 2.40
C GLU A 201 16.65 -23.60 1.22
N TYR A 202 16.29 -23.17 0.02
CA TYR A 202 16.38 -23.96 -1.20
C TYR A 202 17.70 -23.77 -1.97
N LYS A 203 18.62 -22.96 -1.44
CA LYS A 203 19.88 -22.59 -2.10
C LYS A 203 19.67 -22.16 -3.56
N THR A 204 18.72 -21.25 -3.76
CA THR A 204 18.28 -20.79 -5.07
C THR A 204 18.29 -19.26 -5.16
N SER A 205 18.31 -18.71 -6.37
CA SER A 205 18.12 -17.29 -6.60
C SER A 205 16.63 -16.88 -6.48
N PRO A 206 16.30 -15.58 -6.36
CA PRO A 206 14.92 -15.09 -6.44
C PRO A 206 14.21 -15.57 -7.70
N ARG A 207 14.90 -15.54 -8.84
CA ARG A 207 14.38 -16.10 -10.11
C ARG A 207 14.11 -17.61 -10.02
N GLY A 208 14.88 -18.35 -9.23
CA GLY A 208 14.60 -19.76 -9.00
C GLY A 208 13.41 -20.01 -8.08
N VAL A 209 13.13 -19.11 -7.11
CA VAL A 209 11.85 -19.10 -6.37
C VAL A 209 10.69 -18.92 -7.34
N TYR A 210 10.76 -17.94 -8.25
CA TYR A 210 9.76 -17.75 -9.30
C TYR A 210 9.50 -19.04 -10.11
N LYS A 211 10.57 -19.72 -10.53
CA LYS A 211 10.46 -20.89 -11.40
C LYS A 211 9.91 -22.15 -10.73
N LYS A 212 10.06 -22.29 -9.40
CA LYS A 212 9.85 -23.59 -8.73
C LYS A 212 9.03 -23.53 -7.43
N HIS A 213 8.89 -22.36 -6.81
CA HIS A 213 8.40 -22.26 -5.44
C HIS A 213 7.33 -21.17 -5.24
N ILE A 214 6.73 -20.63 -6.31
CA ILE A 214 5.64 -19.64 -6.19
C ILE A 214 4.45 -20.14 -5.38
N PRO A 215 3.91 -21.36 -5.62
CA PRO A 215 2.78 -21.85 -4.82
C PRO A 215 3.10 -21.89 -3.33
N GLU A 216 4.30 -22.33 -2.98
CA GLU A 216 4.76 -22.39 -1.59
C GLU A 216 4.96 -21.00 -0.98
N LEU A 217 5.54 -20.05 -1.72
CA LEU A 217 5.65 -18.65 -1.29
C LEU A 217 4.27 -18.08 -0.98
N GLN A 218 3.30 -18.29 -1.87
CA GLN A 218 1.93 -17.83 -1.67
C GLN A 218 1.28 -18.53 -0.47
N GLU A 219 1.52 -19.84 -0.24
CA GLU A 219 1.00 -20.53 0.97
C GLU A 219 1.57 -19.92 2.25
N ARG A 220 2.88 -19.64 2.30
CA ARG A 220 3.51 -18.99 3.47
C ARG A 220 2.90 -17.60 3.70
N LEU A 221 2.70 -16.82 2.64
CA LEU A 221 2.08 -15.49 2.74
C LEU A 221 0.62 -15.57 3.20
N LEU A 222 -0.18 -16.47 2.65
CA LEU A 222 -1.57 -16.63 3.08
C LEU A 222 -1.65 -17.08 4.54
N ARG A 223 -0.78 -17.99 5.00
CA ARG A 223 -0.74 -18.38 6.43
C ARG A 223 -0.45 -17.17 7.33
N ASP A 224 0.45 -16.28 6.93
CA ASP A 224 0.75 -15.02 7.63
C ASP A 224 -0.32 -13.91 7.41
N ASP A 225 -1.57 -14.30 7.09
CA ASP A 225 -2.73 -13.43 6.86
C ASP A 225 -2.57 -12.38 5.73
N CYS A 226 -1.59 -12.56 4.84
CA CYS A 226 -1.57 -11.80 3.59
C CYS A 226 -2.75 -12.23 2.72
N TYR A 227 -3.41 -11.28 2.05
CA TYR A 227 -4.43 -11.59 1.05
C TYR A 227 -3.80 -11.59 -0.35
N ILE A 228 -4.19 -12.58 -1.17
CA ILE A 228 -3.80 -12.66 -2.59
C ILE A 228 -5.10 -12.88 -3.38
N PRO A 229 -5.54 -11.90 -4.19
CA PRO A 229 -6.77 -12.00 -4.97
C PRO A 229 -6.77 -13.26 -5.85
N ASN A 230 -7.95 -13.87 -6.01
CA ASN A 230 -8.16 -15.05 -6.86
C ASN A 230 -7.32 -16.28 -6.51
N ARG A 231 -6.66 -16.30 -5.34
CA ARG A 231 -5.80 -17.40 -4.89
C ARG A 231 -6.29 -17.93 -3.54
N PRO A 232 -7.13 -19.00 -3.52
CA PRO A 232 -7.45 -19.68 -2.28
C PRO A 232 -6.22 -20.41 -1.73
N ALA A 233 -6.07 -20.46 -0.41
CA ALA A 233 -5.12 -21.36 0.22
C ALA A 233 -5.38 -22.79 -0.23
N ASN A 234 -4.32 -23.56 -0.46
CA ASN A 234 -4.38 -24.96 -0.84
C ASN A 234 -3.31 -25.75 -0.07
N ASP A 235 -3.26 -25.50 1.24
CA ASP A 235 -2.34 -26.14 2.15
C ASP A 235 -2.84 -27.54 2.52
N GLY A 236 -2.10 -28.57 2.13
CA GLY A 236 -2.43 -29.96 2.44
C GLY A 236 -2.38 -30.30 3.93
N ALA A 237 -1.72 -29.47 4.74
CA ALA A 237 -1.66 -29.60 6.19
C ALA A 237 -2.86 -28.93 6.89
N ASP A 238 -3.67 -28.14 6.18
CA ASP A 238 -4.89 -27.58 6.73
C ASP A 238 -5.96 -28.67 6.85
N LEU A 239 -6.10 -29.18 8.08
CA LEU A 239 -7.08 -30.20 8.41
C LEU A 239 -8.50 -29.63 8.56
N ALA A 240 -8.66 -28.31 8.70
CA ALA A 240 -9.99 -27.68 8.80
C ALA A 240 -10.81 -27.88 7.52
N ARG A 241 -10.16 -27.91 6.35
CA ARG A 241 -10.78 -28.23 5.05
C ARG A 241 -11.46 -29.60 4.98
N LYS A 242 -11.07 -30.52 5.88
CA LYS A 242 -11.60 -31.89 5.96
C LYS A 242 -12.62 -32.05 7.09
N ALA A 243 -12.87 -30.99 7.86
CA ALA A 243 -13.83 -31.00 8.96
C ALA A 243 -15.24 -30.69 8.43
N LYS A 244 -16.25 -31.23 9.11
CA LYS A 244 -17.59 -30.65 9.13
C LYS A 244 -17.56 -29.47 10.09
N ILE A 245 -18.06 -28.33 9.67
CA ILE A 245 -18.02 -27.09 10.46
C ILE A 245 -19.44 -26.60 10.77
N GLU A 246 -19.68 -26.26 12.03
CA GLU A 246 -20.96 -25.77 12.54
C GLU A 246 -20.71 -24.53 13.41
N ALA A 247 -21.68 -23.62 13.43
CA ALA A 247 -21.65 -22.42 14.27
C ALA A 247 -22.93 -22.33 15.10
N SER A 248 -22.82 -21.81 16.34
CA SER A 248 -23.97 -21.62 17.23
C SER A 248 -25.00 -20.62 16.68
N SER A 249 -24.55 -19.64 15.90
CA SER A 249 -25.38 -18.63 15.26
C SER A 249 -24.74 -18.13 13.97
N THR A 250 -25.55 -17.48 13.12
CA THR A 250 -25.07 -16.81 11.91
C THR A 250 -26.01 -15.65 11.59
N THR A 251 -25.46 -14.45 11.42
CA THR A 251 -26.19 -13.25 10.96
C THR A 251 -25.79 -12.84 9.55
N SER A 252 -24.52 -13.04 9.18
CA SER A 252 -24.03 -12.78 7.83
C SER A 252 -23.04 -13.86 7.38
N GLY A 253 -23.04 -14.14 6.07
CA GLY A 253 -22.18 -15.14 5.45
C GLY A 253 -22.57 -16.57 5.79
N ASN A 254 -21.61 -17.49 5.63
CA ASN A 254 -21.82 -18.93 5.85
C ASN A 254 -20.57 -19.53 6.51
N VAL A 255 -20.78 -20.30 7.58
CA VAL A 255 -19.70 -20.95 8.34
C VAL A 255 -18.83 -21.87 7.46
N ALA A 256 -19.38 -22.47 6.41
CA ALA A 256 -18.64 -23.33 5.48
C ALA A 256 -17.56 -22.57 4.68
N LEU A 257 -17.64 -21.23 4.59
CA LEU A 257 -16.65 -20.40 3.90
C LEU A 257 -15.34 -20.30 4.68
N LEU A 258 -15.35 -20.59 5.99
CA LEU A 258 -14.15 -20.51 6.83
C LEU A 258 -13.10 -21.57 6.51
N THR A 259 -13.43 -22.58 5.69
CA THR A 259 -12.54 -23.72 5.39
C THR A 259 -12.31 -23.95 3.90
N ASP A 260 -12.76 -23.05 3.02
CA ASP A 260 -12.59 -23.22 1.56
C ASP A 260 -11.27 -22.63 1.02
N GLY A 261 -10.56 -21.86 1.85
CA GLY A 261 -9.24 -21.29 1.59
C GLY A 261 -9.23 -19.81 1.19
N TYR A 262 -10.38 -19.18 0.99
CA TYR A 262 -10.43 -17.72 0.78
C TYR A 262 -10.50 -17.00 2.13
N SER A 263 -9.75 -15.92 2.27
CA SER A 263 -9.62 -15.21 3.55
C SER A 263 -10.38 -13.89 3.65
N ARG A 264 -10.96 -13.37 2.56
CA ARG A 264 -11.59 -12.04 2.54
C ARG A 264 -12.82 -12.00 1.66
N ASP A 265 -13.75 -11.14 2.04
CA ASP A 265 -14.84 -10.69 1.17
C ASP A 265 -14.29 -10.06 -0.12
N GLU A 266 -15.02 -10.27 -1.21
CA GLU A 266 -14.80 -9.58 -2.48
C GLU A 266 -15.93 -8.59 -2.76
N VAL A 267 -15.72 -7.70 -3.74
CA VAL A 267 -16.73 -6.70 -4.12
C VAL A 267 -18.02 -7.40 -4.52
N ASN A 268 -19.10 -7.12 -3.78
CA ASN A 268 -20.43 -7.73 -3.91
C ASN A 268 -20.49 -9.24 -3.64
N ARG A 269 -19.50 -9.80 -2.93
CA ARG A 269 -19.46 -11.21 -2.57
C ARG A 269 -18.99 -11.39 -1.13
N ILE A 270 -19.94 -11.75 -0.27
CA ILE A 270 -19.66 -12.12 1.11
C ILE A 270 -18.86 -13.43 1.13
N HIS A 271 -17.76 -13.41 1.86
CA HIS A 271 -16.82 -14.50 2.07
C HIS A 271 -16.39 -14.66 3.55
N HIS A 272 -17.17 -14.11 4.47
CA HIS A 272 -16.96 -14.26 5.91
C HIS A 272 -18.04 -15.14 6.55
N TRP A 273 -17.89 -15.35 7.85
CA TRP A 273 -18.97 -15.76 8.74
C TRP A 273 -19.05 -14.76 9.90
N GLN A 274 -20.27 -14.36 10.25
CA GLN A 274 -20.54 -13.43 11.35
C GLN A 274 -21.62 -14.00 12.27
N SER A 275 -21.36 -14.02 13.57
CA SER A 275 -22.33 -14.40 14.60
C SER A 275 -23.36 -13.29 14.88
N ASP A 276 -24.43 -13.64 15.61
CA ASP A 276 -25.45 -12.70 16.10
C ASP A 276 -25.02 -11.89 17.35
N GLY A 277 -23.86 -12.19 17.91
CA GLY A 277 -23.35 -11.53 19.12
C GLY A 277 -22.01 -12.07 19.59
N LEU A 278 -21.63 -11.66 20.80
CA LEU A 278 -20.41 -12.11 21.47
C LEU A 278 -20.53 -13.54 21.98
N ASN A 279 -19.38 -14.22 22.08
CA ASN A 279 -19.24 -15.61 22.52
C ASN A 279 -19.99 -16.65 21.65
N PRO A 280 -19.86 -16.60 20.31
CA PRO A 280 -20.36 -17.68 19.48
C PRO A 280 -19.47 -18.92 19.60
N ASP A 281 -20.07 -20.10 19.42
CA ASP A 281 -19.33 -21.36 19.32
C ASP A 281 -19.12 -21.73 17.85
N LEU A 282 -17.91 -22.19 17.54
CA LEU A 282 -17.53 -22.75 16.25
C LEU A 282 -17.01 -24.17 16.48
N ILE A 283 -17.65 -25.17 15.87
CA ILE A 283 -17.37 -26.59 16.09
C ILE A 283 -16.85 -27.19 14.79
N LEU A 284 -15.64 -27.72 14.83
CA LEU A 284 -15.07 -28.53 13.75
C LEU A 284 -15.06 -30.01 14.17
N SER A 285 -15.65 -30.87 13.35
CA SER A 285 -15.76 -32.30 13.58
C SER A 285 -15.15 -33.12 12.44
N TRP A 286 -14.37 -34.14 12.78
CA TRP A 286 -13.80 -35.08 11.81
C TRP A 286 -14.37 -36.48 12.05
N ASP A 287 -14.61 -37.24 10.97
CA ASP A 287 -15.14 -38.60 11.06
C ASP A 287 -14.15 -39.58 11.74
N LYS A 288 -12.86 -39.22 11.77
CA LYS A 288 -11.79 -39.96 12.47
C LYS A 288 -10.98 -39.00 13.34
N PRO A 289 -10.40 -39.47 14.46
CA PRO A 289 -9.48 -38.66 15.26
C PRO A 289 -8.35 -38.09 14.40
N VAL A 290 -8.07 -36.80 14.55
CA VAL A 290 -6.96 -36.09 13.92
C VAL A 290 -6.03 -35.54 15.00
N SER A 291 -4.75 -35.42 14.68
CA SER A 291 -3.77 -34.75 15.55
C SER A 291 -3.59 -33.32 15.09
N LEU A 292 -3.90 -32.37 15.98
CA LEU A 292 -3.76 -30.94 15.73
C LEU A 292 -2.61 -30.39 16.55
N SER A 293 -1.76 -29.56 15.93
CA SER A 293 -0.67 -28.85 16.62
C SER A 293 -0.99 -27.38 16.89
N SER A 294 -1.87 -26.78 16.08
CA SER A 294 -2.24 -25.37 16.16
C SER A 294 -3.65 -25.16 15.60
N VAL A 295 -4.26 -24.04 15.96
CA VAL A 295 -5.51 -23.52 15.39
C VAL A 295 -5.25 -22.06 15.02
N GLU A 296 -5.52 -21.71 13.76
CA GLU A 296 -5.36 -20.35 13.24
C GLU A 296 -6.74 -19.81 12.86
N ILE A 297 -7.04 -18.60 13.32
CA ILE A 297 -8.31 -17.92 13.04
C ILE A 297 -7.95 -16.54 12.49
N LYS A 298 -8.50 -16.22 11.32
CA LYS A 298 -8.36 -14.91 10.67
C LYS A 298 -9.65 -14.14 10.90
N CYS A 299 -9.54 -13.04 11.62
CA CYS A 299 -10.66 -12.16 11.88
C CYS A 299 -10.58 -10.95 10.93
N ASP A 300 -11.74 -10.53 10.43
CA ASP A 300 -11.90 -9.22 9.79
C ASP A 300 -12.27 -8.16 10.84
N SER A 301 -11.95 -6.89 10.55
CA SER A 301 -12.22 -5.72 11.41
C SER A 301 -13.09 -4.68 10.72
#